data_AF-B2X1W6-F1
#
_entry.id   AF-B2X1W6-F1
#
_cell.length_a   1.000
_cell.length_b   1.000
_cell.length_c   1.000
_cell.angle_alpha   90.00
_cell.angle_beta   90.00
_cell.angle_gamma   90.00
#
_symmetry.space_group_name_H-M   'P 1'
#
loop_
_entity.id
_entity.type
_entity.pdbx_description
1 polymer ?
#
loop_
_entity_poly.entity_id
_entity_poly.type
_entity_poly.pdbx_seq_one_letter_code
_entity_poly.pdbx_strand_id
1 'polypeptide(L)'
;MQFKNIKTRKDLSMYLNKERNYYTQFLLNKMQQQNQTLKNLQKHHIIPKHWGGPDESWNIISLSVEDHAYAHKLLFENYNNYYDFCAASMLQGKTSEGLEALRKANQKKMQELGVGFYNSDLQRELAKRPKKQRQCYSRNSYVKAALERGFMLQDQKNSHIVIIQPFECKSLVDVIDKLMNQPHMIEERENWHQLQKKEKSYWITGLTRTLTGHICKKIGKCVFSFKGWRVLGIFIVDFDVEMVNESLILIEFFSNFS
;
A
#
# COMPACT_ATOMS: atom_id res chain seq x y z
N MET A 1 -28.81 -8.05 -25.03
CA MET A 1 -28.07 -6.77 -25.05
C MET A 1 -28.99 -5.72 -25.66
N GLN A 2 -29.34 -4.71 -24.86
CA GLN A 2 -30.42 -3.75 -25.10
C GLN A 2 -30.22 -2.88 -26.37
N PHE A 3 -28.99 -2.83 -26.92
CA PHE A 3 -28.61 -1.95 -28.03
C PHE A 3 -28.33 -2.64 -29.37
N LYS A 4 -28.60 -3.96 -29.50
CA LYS A 4 -28.27 -4.74 -30.71
C LYS A 4 -28.89 -4.22 -32.01
N ASN A 5 -29.96 -3.43 -31.92
CA ASN A 5 -30.70 -2.90 -33.06
C ASN A 5 -30.15 -1.56 -33.57
N ILE A 6 -29.21 -0.93 -32.85
CA ILE A 6 -28.59 0.33 -33.24
C ILE A 6 -27.32 0.00 -34.02
N LYS A 7 -27.32 0.26 -35.33
CA LYS A 7 -26.16 0.00 -36.20
C LYS A 7 -25.64 1.25 -36.89
N THR A 8 -26.47 2.29 -36.97
CA THR A 8 -26.12 3.52 -37.68
C THR A 8 -26.34 4.74 -36.79
N ARG A 9 -25.73 5.87 -37.19
CA ARG A 9 -25.94 7.15 -36.51
C ARG A 9 -27.41 7.61 -36.55
N LYS A 10 -28.15 7.24 -37.61
CA LYS A 10 -29.58 7.53 -37.75
C LYS A 10 -30.40 6.77 -36.70
N ASP A 11 -30.10 5.48 -36.52
CA ASP A 11 -30.76 4.64 -35.50
C ASP A 11 -30.47 5.19 -34.10
N LEU A 12 -29.23 5.62 -33.84
CA LEU A 12 -28.86 6.24 -32.58
C LEU A 12 -29.64 7.54 -32.34
N SER A 13 -29.72 8.42 -33.34
CA SER A 13 -30.51 9.65 -33.21
C SER A 13 -31.99 9.37 -32.94
N MET A 14 -32.57 8.33 -33.54
CA MET A 14 -33.94 7.91 -33.24
C MET A 14 -34.07 7.41 -31.79
N TYR A 15 -33.11 6.61 -31.31
CA TYR A 15 -33.06 6.15 -29.93
C TYR A 15 -32.96 7.32 -28.94
N LEU A 16 -32.04 8.25 -29.15
CA LEU A 16 -31.84 9.42 -28.27
C LEU A 16 -33.09 10.31 -28.20
N ASN A 17 -33.77 10.52 -29.34
CA ASN A 17 -35.03 11.26 -29.41
C ASN A 17 -36.20 10.55 -28.73
N LYS A 18 -36.14 9.22 -28.59
CA LYS A 18 -37.16 8.44 -27.90
C LYS A 18 -36.99 8.50 -26.38
N GLU A 19 -35.77 8.42 -25.88
CA GLU A 19 -35.46 8.47 -24.44
C GLU A 19 -35.81 9.82 -23.78
N ARG A 20 -35.68 10.93 -24.52
CA ARG A 20 -36.09 12.30 -24.12
C ARG A 20 -35.65 12.73 -22.71
N ASN A 21 -34.40 12.49 -22.35
CA ASN A 21 -33.86 12.92 -21.06
C ASN A 21 -32.78 14.01 -21.24
N TYR A 22 -32.35 14.63 -20.15
CA TYR A 22 -31.39 15.76 -20.20
C TYR A 22 -30.08 15.39 -20.91
N TYR A 23 -29.59 14.17 -20.69
CA TYR A 23 -28.39 13.66 -21.36
C TYR A 23 -28.59 13.51 -22.87
N THR A 24 -29.69 12.88 -23.31
CA THR A 24 -29.93 12.67 -24.74
C THR A 24 -30.18 13.98 -25.47
N GLN A 25 -30.87 14.94 -24.84
CA GLN A 25 -31.07 16.28 -25.39
C GLN A 25 -29.74 17.05 -25.52
N PHE A 26 -28.90 17.00 -24.49
CA PHE A 26 -27.57 17.61 -24.52
C PHE A 26 -26.73 17.06 -25.68
N LEU A 27 -26.70 15.74 -25.84
CA LEU A 27 -25.96 15.11 -26.93
C LEU A 27 -26.51 15.44 -28.30
N LEU A 28 -27.84 15.43 -28.49
CA LEU A 28 -28.46 15.82 -29.75
C LEU A 28 -28.09 17.25 -30.16
N ASN A 29 -28.06 18.18 -29.20
CA ASN A 29 -27.62 19.55 -29.44
C ASN A 29 -26.14 19.60 -29.85
N LYS A 30 -25.26 18.92 -29.11
CA LYS A 30 -23.82 18.87 -29.44
C LYS A 30 -23.55 18.25 -30.80
N MET A 31 -24.34 17.24 -31.20
CA MET A 31 -24.24 16.63 -32.54
C MET A 31 -24.58 17.62 -33.66
N GLN A 32 -25.49 18.57 -33.44
CA GLN A 32 -25.83 19.60 -34.42
C GLN A 32 -24.77 20.72 -34.49
N GLN A 33 -24.07 20.98 -33.39
CA GLN A 33 -23.09 22.06 -33.26
C GLN A 33 -21.67 21.71 -33.74
N GLN A 34 -21.40 20.48 -34.19
CA GLN A 34 -20.05 19.98 -34.53
C GLN A 34 -19.32 20.68 -35.71
N ASN A 35 -19.90 21.73 -36.30
CA ASN A 35 -19.28 22.50 -37.38
C ASN A 35 -18.21 23.50 -36.92
N GLN A 36 -17.85 23.54 -35.63
CA GLN A 36 -16.86 24.47 -35.09
C GLN A 36 -15.54 23.76 -34.75
N THR A 37 -14.42 24.32 -35.22
CA THR A 37 -13.04 23.88 -34.90
C THR A 37 -12.72 24.17 -33.43
N LEU A 38 -13.06 23.22 -32.56
CA LEU A 38 -12.67 23.22 -31.15
C LEU A 38 -11.31 22.53 -30.97
N LYS A 39 -10.46 23.11 -30.13
CA LYS A 39 -9.20 22.48 -29.69
C LYS A 39 -9.47 21.63 -28.44
N ASN A 40 -8.66 20.58 -28.22
CA ASN A 40 -8.70 19.70 -27.04
C ASN A 40 -10.00 18.88 -26.87
N LEU A 41 -10.48 18.27 -27.96
CA LEU A 41 -11.63 17.37 -27.91
C LEU A 41 -11.26 15.98 -27.39
N GLN A 42 -12.16 15.38 -26.61
CA GLN A 42 -12.07 14.02 -26.10
C GLN A 42 -13.21 13.18 -26.68
N LYS A 43 -12.91 11.89 -26.92
CA LYS A 43 -13.90 10.92 -27.38
C LYS A 43 -14.75 10.48 -26.20
N HIS A 44 -16.05 10.67 -26.32
CA HIS A 44 -17.05 10.22 -25.35
C HIS A 44 -17.99 9.22 -26.04
N HIS A 45 -18.25 8.09 -25.37
CA HIS A 45 -19.23 7.11 -25.84
C HIS A 45 -20.64 7.56 -25.45
N ILE A 46 -21.50 7.74 -26.45
CA ILE A 46 -22.91 8.13 -26.26
C ILE A 46 -23.69 7.05 -25.50
N ILE A 47 -23.39 5.78 -25.76
CA ILE A 47 -23.82 4.66 -24.94
C ILE A 47 -22.57 4.13 -24.24
N PRO A 48 -22.43 4.29 -22.91
CA PRO A 48 -21.21 3.92 -22.20
C PRO A 48 -20.85 2.44 -22.32
N LYS A 49 -19.55 2.14 -22.45
CA LYS A 49 -19.05 0.75 -22.54
C LYS A 49 -19.43 -0.12 -21.35
N HIS A 50 -19.42 0.45 -20.15
CA HIS A 50 -19.78 -0.28 -18.93
C HIS A 50 -21.27 -0.65 -18.85
N TRP A 51 -22.12 -0.09 -19.73
CA TRP A 51 -23.50 -0.51 -19.99
C TRP A 51 -23.66 -1.41 -21.21
N GLY A 52 -22.55 -1.87 -21.80
CA GLY A 52 -22.57 -2.70 -23.01
C GLY A 52 -22.76 -1.90 -24.31
N GLY A 53 -22.46 -0.60 -24.30
CA GLY A 53 -22.34 0.20 -25.51
C GLY A 53 -21.16 -0.25 -26.37
N PRO A 54 -21.30 -0.31 -27.71
CA PRO A 54 -20.25 -0.79 -28.60
C PRO A 54 -19.19 0.29 -28.88
N ASP A 55 -17.98 -0.12 -29.24
CA ASP A 55 -16.87 0.79 -29.57
C ASP A 55 -16.88 1.21 -31.04
N GLU A 56 -18.04 1.69 -31.51
CA GLU A 56 -18.28 2.00 -32.91
C GLU A 56 -18.25 3.50 -33.15
N SER A 57 -17.85 3.92 -34.37
CA SER A 57 -17.75 5.33 -34.73
C SER A 57 -19.08 6.08 -34.57
N TRP A 58 -20.21 5.41 -34.84
CA TRP A 58 -21.54 5.99 -34.64
C TRP A 58 -21.89 6.19 -33.17
N ASN A 59 -21.26 5.48 -32.24
CA ASN A 59 -21.48 5.58 -30.79
C ASN A 59 -20.51 6.58 -30.12
N ILE A 60 -19.61 7.19 -30.89
CA ILE A 60 -18.60 8.12 -30.37
C ILE A 60 -18.96 9.55 -30.77
N ILE A 61 -18.74 10.49 -29.85
CA ILE A 61 -18.84 11.92 -30.07
C ILE A 61 -17.61 12.62 -29.50
N SER A 62 -17.10 13.62 -30.21
CA SER A 62 -16.00 14.46 -29.74
C SER A 62 -16.57 15.64 -28.95
N LEU A 63 -16.18 15.79 -27.68
CA LEU A 63 -16.63 16.84 -26.76
C LEU A 63 -15.42 17.57 -26.15
N SER A 64 -15.59 18.83 -25.71
CA SER A 64 -14.56 19.47 -24.86
C SER A 64 -14.44 18.73 -23.53
N VAL A 65 -13.38 18.99 -22.77
CA VAL A 65 -13.19 18.37 -21.44
C VAL A 65 -14.38 18.71 -20.51
N GLU A 66 -14.86 19.95 -20.57
CA GLU A 66 -15.99 20.44 -19.78
C GLU A 66 -17.30 19.77 -20.21
N ASP A 67 -17.56 19.71 -21.51
CA ASP A 67 -18.74 19.05 -22.07
C ASP A 67 -18.73 17.54 -21.78
N HIS A 68 -17.56 16.91 -21.81
CA HIS A 68 -17.38 15.50 -21.49
C HIS A 68 -17.67 15.22 -20.01
N ALA A 69 -17.14 16.05 -19.11
CA ALA A 69 -17.45 15.95 -17.69
C ALA A 69 -18.94 16.15 -17.41
N TYR A 70 -19.56 17.12 -18.10
CA TYR A 70 -20.98 17.40 -17.96
C TYR A 70 -21.86 16.25 -18.49
N ALA A 71 -21.48 15.64 -19.61
CA ALA A 71 -22.17 14.47 -20.16
C ALA A 71 -22.20 13.31 -19.15
N HIS A 72 -21.07 13.01 -18.49
CA HIS A 72 -21.02 12.01 -17.43
C HIS A 72 -21.82 12.42 -16.19
N LYS A 73 -21.84 13.70 -15.84
CA LYS A 73 -22.69 14.19 -14.73
C LYS A 73 -24.17 13.94 -15.03
N LEU A 74 -24.65 14.23 -16.24
CA LEU A 74 -26.03 13.99 -16.65
C LEU A 74 -26.36 12.49 -16.69
N LEU A 75 -25.43 11.62 -17.09
CA LEU A 75 -25.61 10.16 -16.98
C LEU A 75 -25.81 9.72 -15.54
N PHE A 76 -24.99 10.24 -14.63
CA PHE A 76 -25.15 9.97 -13.20
C PHE A 76 -26.50 10.47 -12.66
N GLU A 77 -26.88 11.71 -12.98
CA GLU A 77 -28.15 12.28 -12.51
C GLU A 77 -29.37 11.51 -13.05
N ASN A 78 -29.31 11.02 -14.29
CA ASN A 78 -30.44 10.32 -14.91
C ASN A 78 -30.57 8.86 -14.48
N TYR A 79 -29.45 8.16 -14.25
CA TYR A 79 -29.44 6.71 -14.07
C TYR A 79 -28.77 6.25 -12.77
N ASN A 80 -28.34 7.20 -11.92
CA ASN A 80 -27.70 6.99 -10.64
C ASN A 80 -26.47 6.05 -10.68
N ASN A 81 -25.69 6.14 -11.75
CA ASN A 81 -24.55 5.27 -12.00
C ASN A 81 -23.22 5.89 -11.54
N TYR A 82 -22.63 5.32 -10.50
CA TYR A 82 -21.39 5.80 -9.89
C TYR A 82 -20.16 5.74 -10.81
N TYR A 83 -20.16 4.90 -11.85
CA TYR A 83 -19.06 4.91 -12.84
C TYR A 83 -19.01 6.24 -13.60
N ASP A 84 -20.17 6.81 -13.94
CA ASP A 84 -20.26 8.11 -14.60
C ASP A 84 -19.94 9.25 -13.64
N PHE A 85 -20.36 9.17 -12.38
CA PHE A 85 -19.94 10.13 -11.35
C PHE A 85 -18.41 10.17 -11.19
N CYS A 86 -17.77 8.99 -11.17
CA CYS A 86 -16.31 8.89 -11.11
C CYS A 86 -15.65 9.53 -12.33
N ALA A 87 -16.13 9.22 -13.54
CA ALA A 87 -15.60 9.79 -14.78
C ALA A 87 -15.72 11.33 -14.81
N ALA A 88 -16.88 11.88 -14.42
CA ALA A 88 -17.08 13.32 -14.29
C ALA A 88 -16.11 13.95 -13.26
N SER A 89 -15.95 13.32 -12.09
CA SER A 89 -15.07 13.82 -11.02
C SER A 89 -13.60 13.84 -11.46
N MET A 90 -13.15 12.78 -12.15
CA MET A 90 -11.80 12.69 -12.68
C MET A 90 -11.52 13.75 -13.75
N LEU A 91 -12.45 13.99 -14.67
CA LEU A 91 -12.34 15.03 -15.70
C LEU A 91 -12.31 16.45 -15.10
N GLN A 92 -12.99 16.67 -13.97
CA GLN A 92 -12.96 17.94 -13.23
C GLN A 92 -11.71 18.12 -12.33
N GLY A 93 -10.78 17.16 -12.33
CA GLY A 93 -9.60 17.19 -11.44
C GLY A 93 -9.89 16.80 -9.97
N LYS A 94 -11.11 16.37 -9.64
CA LYS A 94 -11.51 15.86 -8.32
C LYS A 94 -11.17 14.37 -8.18
N THR A 95 -9.86 14.08 -8.26
CA THR A 95 -9.34 12.71 -8.39
C THR A 95 -9.54 11.86 -7.14
N SER A 96 -9.43 12.44 -5.94
CA SER A 96 -9.68 11.75 -4.66
C SER A 96 -11.11 11.24 -4.54
N GLU A 97 -12.08 12.10 -4.81
CA GLU A 97 -13.51 11.82 -4.72
C GLU A 97 -13.93 10.80 -5.78
N GLY A 98 -13.41 10.94 -7.01
CA GLY A 98 -13.66 9.98 -8.09
C GLY A 98 -13.13 8.59 -7.74
N LEU A 99 -11.89 8.49 -7.26
CA LEU A 99 -11.29 7.21 -6.85
C LEU A 99 -12.07 6.54 -5.71
N GLU A 100 -12.55 7.33 -4.74
CA GLU A 100 -13.34 6.80 -3.64
C GLU A 100 -14.72 6.28 -4.10
N ALA A 101 -15.39 7.02 -4.99
CA ALA A 101 -16.65 6.56 -5.59
C ALA A 101 -16.45 5.26 -6.38
N LEU A 102 -15.37 5.16 -7.17
CA LEU A 102 -15.03 3.94 -7.91
C LEU A 102 -14.79 2.74 -6.99
N ARG A 103 -14.07 2.94 -5.89
CA ARG A 103 -13.84 1.89 -4.88
C ARG A 103 -15.15 1.38 -4.31
N LYS A 104 -16.07 2.28 -3.93
CA LYS A 104 -17.39 1.92 -3.40
C LYS A 104 -18.24 1.17 -4.42
N ALA A 105 -18.29 1.64 -5.67
CA ALA A 105 -19.03 0.98 -6.74
C ALA A 105 -18.50 -0.44 -7.00
N ASN A 106 -17.18 -0.59 -7.09
CA ASN A 106 -16.55 -1.89 -7.27
C ASN A 106 -16.77 -2.82 -6.08
N GLN A 107 -16.72 -2.30 -4.84
CA GLN A 107 -17.02 -3.09 -3.65
C GLN A 107 -18.44 -3.66 -3.70
N LYS A 108 -19.44 -2.82 -4.03
CA LYS A 108 -20.84 -3.25 -4.16
C LYS A 108 -21.01 -4.30 -5.26
N LYS A 109 -20.39 -4.10 -6.42
CA LYS A 109 -20.41 -5.07 -7.52
C LYS A 109 -19.80 -6.42 -7.13
N MET A 110 -18.68 -6.41 -6.40
CA MET A 110 -18.04 -7.64 -5.90
C MET A 110 -18.92 -8.37 -4.86
N GLN A 111 -19.68 -7.63 -4.05
CA GLN A 111 -20.69 -8.19 -3.13
C GLN A 111 -21.82 -8.87 -3.90
N GLU A 112 -22.42 -8.16 -4.86
CA GLU A 112 -23.54 -8.65 -5.68
C GLU A 112 -23.15 -9.90 -6.48
N LEU A 113 -21.93 -9.93 -7.03
CA LEU A 113 -21.42 -11.09 -7.77
C LEU A 113 -20.93 -12.23 -6.86
N GLY A 114 -20.81 -12.01 -5.54
CA GLY A 114 -20.34 -13.03 -4.60
C GLY A 114 -18.92 -13.54 -4.92
N VAL A 115 -18.02 -12.66 -5.35
CA VAL A 115 -16.65 -13.02 -5.78
C VAL A 115 -15.59 -12.49 -4.81
N GLY A 116 -14.39 -13.09 -4.86
CA GLY A 116 -13.24 -12.66 -4.07
C GLY A 116 -13.48 -12.76 -2.56
N PHE A 117 -13.44 -11.63 -1.85
CA PHE A 117 -13.69 -11.60 -0.41
C PHE A 117 -15.11 -12.07 -0.04
N TYR A 118 -16.09 -11.79 -0.90
CA TYR A 118 -17.51 -12.10 -0.66
C TYR A 118 -17.91 -13.52 -1.08
N ASN A 119 -16.98 -14.31 -1.63
CA ASN A 119 -17.22 -15.70 -1.98
C ASN A 119 -16.97 -16.62 -0.77
N SER A 120 -18.03 -17.15 -0.17
CA SER A 120 -17.96 -17.97 1.05
C SER A 120 -17.17 -19.27 0.85
N ASP A 121 -17.30 -19.91 -0.31
CA ASP A 121 -16.60 -21.15 -0.62
C ASP A 121 -15.09 -20.93 -0.77
N LEU A 122 -14.70 -19.85 -1.46
CA LEU A 122 -13.31 -19.43 -1.55
C LEU A 122 -12.73 -19.07 -0.17
N GLN A 123 -13.49 -18.36 0.68
CA GLN A 123 -13.04 -18.06 2.05
C GLN A 123 -12.84 -19.35 2.86
N ARG A 124 -13.74 -20.33 2.73
CA ARG A 124 -13.62 -21.64 3.38
C ARG A 124 -12.41 -22.42 2.87
N GLU A 125 -12.13 -22.36 1.57
CA GLU A 125 -10.96 -22.96 0.96
C GLU A 125 -9.66 -22.30 1.47
N LEU A 126 -9.59 -20.97 1.45
CA LEU A 126 -8.45 -20.19 1.95
C LEU A 126 -8.20 -20.44 3.45
N ALA A 127 -9.25 -20.62 4.25
CA ALA A 127 -9.13 -20.93 5.68
C ALA A 127 -8.51 -22.31 5.95
N LYS A 128 -8.69 -23.28 5.04
CA LYS A 128 -8.06 -24.61 5.12
C LYS A 128 -6.59 -24.59 4.72
N ARG A 129 -6.16 -23.60 3.94
CA ARG A 129 -4.76 -23.50 3.51
C ARG A 129 -3.88 -23.27 4.74
N PRO A 130 -2.72 -23.94 4.84
CA PRO A 130 -1.79 -23.70 5.93
C PRO A 130 -1.39 -22.22 5.91
N LYS A 131 -1.61 -21.54 7.04
CA LYS A 131 -1.15 -20.14 7.18
C LYS A 131 0.35 -20.15 6.95
N LYS A 132 0.83 -19.30 6.03
CA LYS A 132 2.27 -19.09 5.84
C LYS A 132 2.89 -18.82 7.20
N GLN A 133 3.70 -19.75 7.70
CA GLN A 133 4.38 -19.57 8.95
C GLN A 133 5.24 -18.31 8.78
N ARG A 134 4.98 -17.30 9.61
CA ARG A 134 5.85 -16.12 9.62
C ARG A 134 7.25 -16.65 9.90
N GLN A 135 8.21 -16.31 9.04
CA GLN A 135 9.60 -16.70 9.25
C GLN A 135 10.00 -16.26 10.66
N CYS A 136 10.63 -17.16 11.42
CA CYS A 136 11.20 -16.81 12.70
C CYS A 136 12.21 -15.67 12.49
N TYR A 137 12.21 -14.69 13.39
CA TYR A 137 13.08 -13.52 13.27
C TYR A 137 14.57 -13.88 13.20
N SER A 138 14.94 -15.06 13.73
CA SER A 138 16.27 -15.65 13.61
C SER A 138 16.71 -15.96 12.18
N ARG A 139 15.79 -16.05 11.21
CA ARG A 139 16.08 -16.22 9.77
C ARG A 139 16.17 -14.89 9.01
N ASN A 140 16.01 -13.76 9.68
CA ASN A 140 16.17 -12.46 9.05
C ASN A 140 17.67 -12.26 8.70
N SER A 141 17.95 -12.00 7.43
CA SER A 141 19.33 -11.84 6.92
C SER A 141 20.10 -10.72 7.62
N TYR A 142 19.44 -9.62 7.99
CA TYR A 142 20.08 -8.51 8.70
C TYR A 142 20.43 -8.89 10.14
N VAL A 143 19.57 -9.64 10.82
CA VAL A 143 19.85 -10.13 12.18
C VAL A 143 21.04 -11.11 12.15
N LYS A 144 21.06 -12.02 11.17
CA LYS A 144 22.18 -12.95 10.97
C LYS A 144 23.49 -12.19 10.73
N ALA A 145 23.48 -11.23 9.81
CA ALA A 145 24.64 -10.39 9.52
C ALA A 145 25.11 -9.60 10.75
N ALA A 146 24.18 -9.06 11.57
CA ALA A 146 24.53 -8.37 12.79
C ALA A 146 25.20 -9.30 13.81
N LEU A 147 24.68 -10.51 14.02
CA LEU A 147 25.28 -11.50 14.93
C LEU A 147 26.65 -11.98 14.44
N GLU A 148 26.82 -12.17 13.13
CA GLU A 148 28.08 -12.60 12.53
C GLU A 148 29.15 -11.51 12.60
N ARG A 149 28.78 -10.25 12.40
CA ARG A 149 29.71 -9.11 12.43
C ARG A 149 29.93 -8.55 13.83
N GLY A 150 28.99 -8.72 14.74
CA GLY A 150 28.97 -8.01 16.01
C GLY A 150 28.39 -6.60 15.88
N PHE A 151 27.93 -6.05 17.01
CA PHE A 151 27.28 -4.74 17.08
C PHE A 151 27.29 -4.19 18.50
N MET A 152 26.98 -2.89 18.62
CA MET A 152 26.99 -2.18 19.90
C MET A 152 25.59 -1.72 20.27
N LEU A 153 25.21 -1.97 21.51
CA LEU A 153 23.98 -1.49 22.13
C LEU A 153 24.32 -0.50 23.23
N GLN A 154 23.66 0.66 23.24
CA GLN A 154 23.79 1.66 24.29
C GLN A 154 22.48 1.81 25.05
N ASP A 155 22.53 1.76 26.36
CA ASP A 155 21.42 2.18 27.23
C ASP A 155 21.34 3.71 27.23
N GLN A 156 20.20 4.23 26.79
CA GLN A 156 19.89 5.66 26.73
C GLN A 156 19.85 6.33 28.11
N LYS A 157 19.56 5.58 29.18
CA LYS A 157 19.48 6.16 30.53
C LYS A 157 20.85 6.32 31.16
N ASN A 158 21.64 5.25 31.13
CA ASN A 158 22.90 5.18 31.88
C ASN A 158 24.13 5.40 30.99
N SER A 159 23.95 5.60 29.69
CA SER A 159 25.02 5.65 28.68
C SER A 159 25.91 4.40 28.66
N HIS A 160 25.48 3.31 29.29
CA HIS A 160 26.22 2.06 29.37
C HIS A 160 26.20 1.36 28.01
N ILE A 161 27.35 0.85 27.58
CA ILE A 161 27.51 0.22 26.26
C ILE A 161 27.76 -1.27 26.43
N VAL A 162 26.93 -2.08 25.80
CA VAL A 162 27.11 -3.52 25.67
C VAL A 162 27.56 -3.83 24.25
N ILE A 163 28.76 -4.40 24.14
CA ILE A 163 29.35 -4.81 22.88
C ILE A 163 29.06 -6.30 22.67
N ILE A 164 28.46 -6.64 21.54
CA ILE A 164 28.31 -8.02 21.06
C ILE A 164 29.42 -8.27 20.05
N GLN A 165 30.34 -9.18 20.38
CA GLN A 165 31.47 -9.51 19.52
C GLN A 165 31.01 -10.35 18.30
N PRO A 166 31.76 -10.33 17.18
CA PRO A 166 31.48 -11.19 16.03
C PRO A 166 31.33 -12.65 16.46
N PHE A 167 30.22 -13.29 16.06
CA PHE A 167 29.89 -14.69 16.37
C PHE A 167 29.74 -15.05 17.85
N GLU A 168 29.74 -14.07 18.77
CA GLU A 168 29.59 -14.32 20.21
C GLU A 168 28.21 -14.89 20.54
N CYS A 169 27.17 -14.29 19.96
CA CYS A 169 25.79 -14.70 20.16
C CYS A 169 25.30 -15.47 18.93
N LYS A 170 24.76 -16.67 19.12
CA LYS A 170 24.20 -17.49 18.03
C LYS A 170 22.76 -17.09 17.69
N SER A 171 22.09 -16.43 18.62
CA SER A 171 20.70 -16.03 18.51
C SER A 171 20.44 -14.70 19.24
N LEU A 172 19.29 -14.08 18.95
CA LEU A 172 18.83 -12.91 19.70
C LEU A 172 18.49 -13.23 21.16
N VAL A 173 18.19 -14.50 21.47
CA VAL A 173 18.00 -14.95 22.86
C VAL A 173 19.30 -14.77 23.64
N ASP A 174 20.44 -15.14 23.07
CA ASP A 174 21.75 -15.00 23.70
C ASP A 174 22.12 -13.53 23.91
N VAL A 175 21.80 -12.67 22.93
CA VAL A 175 22.00 -11.22 23.07
C VAL A 175 21.17 -10.67 24.23
N ILE A 176 19.90 -11.07 24.33
CA ILE A 176 19.02 -10.63 25.41
C ILE A 176 19.54 -11.17 26.75
N ASP A 177 19.94 -12.43 26.84
CA ASP A 177 20.53 -12.98 28.06
C ASP A 177 21.77 -12.18 28.50
N LYS A 178 22.63 -11.78 27.56
CA LYS A 178 23.79 -10.92 27.83
C LYS A 178 23.39 -9.53 28.31
N LEU A 179 22.32 -8.93 27.77
CA LEU A 179 21.76 -7.68 28.27
C LEU A 179 21.19 -7.84 29.68
N MET A 180 20.45 -8.92 29.94
CA MET A 180 19.81 -9.16 31.24
C MET A 180 20.84 -9.41 32.34
N ASN A 181 22.05 -9.87 32.01
CA ASN A 181 23.15 -10.01 32.96
C ASN A 181 23.76 -8.66 33.40
N GLN A 182 23.39 -7.53 32.79
CA GLN A 182 23.87 -6.22 33.22
C GLN A 182 23.29 -5.84 34.61
N PRO A 183 24.07 -5.17 35.48
CA PRO A 183 23.64 -4.86 36.84
C PRO A 183 22.37 -4.00 36.95
N HIS A 184 22.11 -3.15 35.97
CA HIS A 184 20.96 -2.23 35.97
C HIS A 184 19.68 -2.84 35.37
N MET A 185 19.70 -4.09 34.91
CA MET A 185 18.57 -4.76 34.25
C MET A 185 17.80 -5.70 35.19
N ILE A 186 17.83 -5.46 36.51
CA ILE A 186 17.27 -6.37 37.53
C ILE A 186 15.75 -6.57 37.34
N GLU A 187 15.01 -5.47 37.13
CA GLU A 187 13.55 -5.51 36.96
C GLU A 187 13.14 -6.22 35.67
N GLU A 188 13.88 -5.97 34.58
CA GLU A 188 13.64 -6.59 33.28
C GLU A 188 14.05 -8.08 33.26
N ARG A 189 15.06 -8.46 34.03
CA ARG A 189 15.56 -9.83 34.15
C ARG A 189 14.49 -10.76 34.71
N GLU A 190 13.77 -10.33 35.74
CA GLU A 190 12.68 -11.14 36.32
C GLU A 190 11.56 -11.38 35.29
N ASN A 191 11.14 -10.31 34.61
CA ASN A 191 10.17 -10.38 33.51
C ASN A 191 10.65 -11.32 32.37
N TRP A 192 11.94 -11.28 32.04
CA TRP A 192 12.52 -12.14 31.01
C TRP A 192 12.49 -13.63 31.38
N HIS A 193 12.81 -13.97 32.63
CA HIS A 193 12.75 -15.35 33.11
C HIS A 193 11.31 -15.89 33.13
N GLN A 194 10.33 -15.08 33.53
CA GLN A 194 8.91 -15.47 33.51
C GLN A 194 8.41 -15.81 32.10
N LEU A 195 8.96 -15.18 31.06
CA LEU A 195 8.63 -15.47 29.66
C LEU A 195 9.25 -16.77 29.14
N GLN A 196 10.02 -17.50 29.96
CA GLN A 196 10.70 -18.75 29.62
C GLN A 196 11.56 -18.64 28.36
N LYS A 197 12.15 -17.47 28.10
CA LYS A 197 13.02 -17.22 26.93
C LYS A 197 12.37 -17.58 25.58
N LYS A 198 11.04 -17.49 25.46
CA LYS A 198 10.34 -17.86 24.22
C LYS A 198 10.76 -16.98 23.05
N GLU A 199 11.02 -17.60 21.90
CA GLU A 199 11.41 -16.92 20.64
C GLU A 199 10.40 -15.86 20.14
N LYS A 200 9.15 -15.92 20.62
CA LYS A 200 8.08 -14.98 20.28
C LYS A 200 7.89 -13.87 21.30
N SER A 201 8.85 -13.65 22.19
CA SER A 201 8.78 -12.59 23.18
C SER A 201 8.79 -11.19 22.54
N TYR A 202 8.25 -10.22 23.28
CA TYR A 202 8.28 -8.82 22.85
C TYR A 202 9.72 -8.27 22.85
N TRP A 203 10.63 -8.83 23.65
CA TRP A 203 12.06 -8.50 23.65
C TRP A 203 12.72 -8.84 22.32
N ILE A 204 12.53 -10.08 21.82
CA ILE A 204 13.09 -10.51 20.54
C ILE A 204 12.51 -9.69 19.40
N THR A 205 11.20 -9.45 19.43
CA THR A 205 10.52 -8.63 18.41
C THR A 205 11.04 -7.19 18.43
N GLY A 206 11.23 -6.61 19.62
CA GLY A 206 11.76 -5.28 19.82
C GLY A 206 13.17 -5.15 19.28
N LEU A 207 14.08 -6.01 19.73
CA LEU A 207 15.48 -6.00 19.30
C LEU A 207 15.63 -6.29 17.80
N THR A 208 14.82 -7.19 17.24
CA THR A 208 14.81 -7.42 15.78
C THR A 208 14.43 -6.15 15.03
N ARG A 209 13.42 -5.41 15.49
CA ARG A 209 13.01 -4.15 14.87
C ARG A 209 14.10 -3.10 14.93
N THR A 210 14.81 -3.04 16.06
CA THR A 210 15.97 -2.16 16.24
C THR A 210 17.08 -2.47 15.24
N LEU A 211 17.46 -3.74 15.10
CA LEU A 211 18.53 -4.16 14.19
C LEU A 211 18.15 -4.06 12.71
N THR A 212 16.86 -4.18 12.39
CA THR A 212 16.37 -4.12 10.99
C THR A 212 15.96 -2.71 10.56
N GLY A 213 16.09 -1.70 11.43
CA GLY A 213 15.67 -0.33 11.14
C GLY A 213 14.17 -0.22 10.81
N HIS A 214 13.33 -0.99 11.51
CA HIS A 214 11.91 -1.09 11.18
C HIS A 214 11.20 0.28 11.27
N ILE A 215 10.55 0.70 10.19
CA ILE A 215 9.77 1.95 10.17
C ILE A 215 8.41 1.72 10.85
N CYS A 216 8.16 2.45 11.94
CA CYS A 216 6.86 2.44 12.60
C CYS A 216 5.84 3.20 11.76
N LYS A 217 4.88 2.49 11.15
CA LYS A 217 3.81 3.10 10.32
C LYS A 217 3.00 4.19 11.03
N LYS A 218 2.86 4.14 12.36
CA LYS A 218 2.12 5.14 13.14
C LYS A 218 2.87 6.47 13.26
N ILE A 219 4.20 6.41 13.31
CA ILE A 219 5.06 7.56 13.65
C ILE A 219 5.86 8.02 12.41
N GLY A 220 5.95 7.17 11.38
CA GLY A 220 6.77 7.43 10.19
C GLY A 220 8.29 7.35 10.44
N LYS A 221 8.72 7.00 11.65
CA LYS A 221 10.13 6.98 12.06
C LYS A 221 10.67 5.56 12.22
N CYS A 222 11.95 5.36 11.90
CA CYS A 222 12.68 4.14 12.19
C CYS A 222 12.77 3.90 13.70
N VAL A 223 12.48 2.69 14.13
CA VAL A 223 12.64 2.27 15.52
C VAL A 223 14.09 1.86 15.71
N PHE A 224 14.92 2.78 16.19
CA PHE A 224 16.33 2.52 16.53
C PHE A 224 16.57 2.33 18.02
N SER A 225 15.52 2.36 18.84
CA SER A 225 15.61 2.01 20.24
C SER A 225 14.45 1.13 20.69
N PHE A 226 14.73 0.29 21.68
CA PHE A 226 13.74 -0.56 22.31
C PHE A 226 14.08 -0.70 23.79
N LYS A 227 13.11 -0.37 24.67
CA LYS A 227 13.27 -0.42 26.14
C LYS A 227 14.52 0.32 26.62
N GLY A 228 14.81 1.49 26.04
CA GLY A 228 15.98 2.30 26.37
C GLY A 228 17.27 1.87 25.68
N TRP A 229 17.33 0.69 25.04
CA TRP A 229 18.50 0.25 24.30
C TRP A 229 18.47 0.75 22.86
N ARG A 230 19.52 1.45 22.43
CA ARG A 230 19.74 1.92 21.05
C ARG A 230 20.89 1.14 20.41
N VAL A 231 20.75 0.79 19.12
CA VAL A 231 21.87 0.27 18.33
C VAL A 231 22.72 1.45 17.89
N LEU A 232 24.01 1.44 18.25
CA LEU A 232 24.96 2.48 17.84
C LEU A 232 25.57 2.19 16.46
N GLY A 233 25.84 0.93 16.17
CA GLY A 233 26.43 0.51 14.91
C GLY A 233 26.64 -1.00 14.87
N ILE A 234 26.86 -1.51 13.65
CA ILE A 234 27.27 -2.89 13.37
C ILE A 234 28.73 -2.80 12.92
N PHE A 235 29.59 -3.70 13.40
CA PHE A 235 30.99 -3.68 12.99
C PHE A 235 31.12 -3.99 11.50
N ILE A 236 32.05 -3.30 10.85
CA ILE A 236 32.45 -3.60 9.48
C ILE A 236 33.71 -4.41 9.61
N VAL A 237 33.60 -5.70 9.33
CA VAL A 237 34.78 -6.55 9.18
C VAL A 237 35.24 -6.34 7.76
N ASP A 238 36.18 -5.42 7.55
CA ASP A 238 36.93 -5.38 6.30
C ASP A 238 37.78 -6.67 6.29
N PHE A 239 37.47 -7.56 5.35
CA PHE A 239 38.08 -8.87 5.21
C PHE A 239 39.45 -8.79 4.51
N ASP A 240 40.26 -7.78 4.84
CA ASP A 240 41.66 -7.72 4.43
C ASP A 240 42.55 -8.03 5.63
N VAL A 241 42.97 -9.30 5.64
CA VAL A 241 43.97 -9.88 6.53
C VAL A 241 45.31 -9.25 6.18
N GLU A 242 45.71 -8.21 6.89
CA GLU A 242 47.06 -8.03 7.47
C GLU A 242 47.20 -6.61 8.00
N MET A 243 47.57 -6.52 9.27
CA MET A 243 47.77 -5.30 10.05
C MET A 243 46.49 -4.55 10.40
N VAL A 244 46.24 -4.40 11.70
CA VAL A 244 46.15 -3.09 12.38
C VAL A 244 45.79 -3.35 13.85
N ASN A 245 46.68 -2.87 14.71
CA ASN A 245 46.40 -2.63 16.12
C ASN A 245 45.14 -1.77 16.28
N GLU A 246 44.25 -2.20 17.16
CA GLU A 246 43.36 -1.36 17.98
C GLU A 246 42.79 -0.07 17.35
N SER A 247 42.05 -0.19 16.25
CA SER A 247 41.17 0.91 15.82
C SER A 247 39.80 0.39 15.41
N LEU A 248 38.87 0.43 16.37
CA LEU A 248 37.43 0.33 16.16
C LEU A 248 36.98 1.53 15.30
N ILE A 249 36.75 1.30 14.00
CA ILE A 249 36.10 2.29 13.13
C ILE A 249 34.59 2.22 13.42
N LEU A 250 34.12 3.15 14.27
CA LEU A 250 32.69 3.43 14.43
C LEU A 250 32.22 4.24 13.22
N ILE A 251 31.42 3.63 12.34
CA ILE A 251 30.66 4.42 11.36
C ILE A 251 29.36 4.87 12.02
N GLU A 252 29.23 6.19 12.22
CA GLU A 252 27.93 6.83 12.43
C GLU A 252 27.08 6.68 11.16
N PHE A 253 26.41 5.54 11.01
CA PHE A 253 25.27 5.47 10.12
C PHE A 253 24.08 6.11 10.85
N PHE A 254 23.53 7.18 10.27
CA PHE A 254 22.22 7.81 10.60
C PHE A 254 22.18 9.06 11.48
N SER A 255 23.10 10.01 11.29
CA SER A 255 22.95 11.39 11.81
C SER A 255 22.04 12.29 10.94
N ASN A 256 21.60 11.85 9.75
CA ASN A 256 20.98 12.73 8.73
C ASN A 256 19.53 12.40 8.32
N PHE A 257 18.75 11.69 9.14
CA PHE A 257 17.30 11.57 8.92
C PHE A 257 16.52 12.17 10.10
N SER A 258 16.43 13.50 10.10
CA SER A 258 15.49 14.31 10.89
C SER A 258 14.16 14.47 10.16
#